data_AF-A0A937IB86-F1
#
_entry.id   AF-A0A937IB86-F1
#
_cell.length_a   1.000
_cell.length_b   1.000
_cell.length_c   1.000
_cell.angle_alpha   90.00
_cell.angle_beta   90.00
_cell.angle_gamma   90.00
#
_symmetry.space_group_name_H-M   'P 1'
#
loop_
_entity.id
_entity.type
_entity.pdbx_description
1 polymer ?
#
loop_
_entity_poly.entity_id
_entity_poly.type
_entity_poly.pdbx_seq_one_letter_code
_entity_poly.pdbx_strand_id
1 'polypeptide(L)' 'MVWVDGGTFTMGSDRGLQDEAPARPVEISGFWIDKYEVTNSQFKQFVDATAYATGAERFGDSMV' A
#
# COMPACT_ATOMS: atom_id res chain seq x y z
N MET A 1 -6.61 7.40 9.03
CA MET A 1 -7.02 7.69 7.65
C MET A 1 -7.22 9.18 7.40
N VAL A 2 -7.06 9.59 6.15
CA VAL A 2 -7.38 10.91 5.58
C VAL A 2 -8.18 10.71 4.29
N TRP A 3 -9.11 11.61 4.00
CA TRP A 3 -9.88 11.58 2.77
C TRP A 3 -9.08 12.24 1.65
N VAL A 4 -9.02 11.58 0.50
CA VAL A 4 -8.44 12.11 -0.73
C VAL A 4 -9.58 12.27 -1.72
N ASP A 5 -9.80 13.49 -2.19
CA ASP A 5 -10.80 13.76 -3.21
C ASP A 5 -10.44 13.06 -4.52
N GLY A 6 -11.47 12.63 -5.24
CA GLY A 6 -11.31 12.06 -6.58
C GLY A 6 -10.86 13.11 -7.59
N GLY A 7 -10.31 12.64 -8.70
CA GLY A 7 -9.84 13.50 -9.78
C GLY A 7 -8.92 12.78 -10.74
N THR A 8 -8.39 13.54 -11.68
CA THR A 8 -7.44 13.04 -12.69
C THR A 8 -6.05 13.57 -12.41
N PHE A 9 -5.05 12.70 -12.45
CA PHE A 9 -3.65 13.06 -12.31
C PHE A 9 -2.77 12.25 -13.26
N THR A 10 -1.53 12.69 -13.47
CA THR A 10 -0.56 11.93 -14.27
C THR A 10 0.13 10.91 -13.38
N MET A 11 -0.10 9.62 -13.65
CA MET A 11 0.56 8.50 -12.99
C MET A 11 1.74 8.01 -13.84
N GLY A 12 2.85 7.66 -13.18
CA GLY A 12 4.08 7.22 -13.84
C GLY A 12 4.98 8.39 -14.27
N SER A 13 6.10 8.07 -14.91
CA SER A 13 7.12 9.02 -15.34
C SER A 13 7.82 8.57 -16.64
N ASP A 14 7.89 9.45 -17.64
CA ASP A 14 8.66 9.20 -18.87
C ASP A 14 10.17 9.48 -18.72
N ARG A 15 10.58 10.02 -17.56
CA ARG A 15 11.98 10.31 -17.23
C ARG A 15 12.53 9.38 -16.15
N GLY A 16 11.73 8.42 -15.71
CA GLY A 16 12.02 7.48 -14.62
C GLY A 16 12.71 6.21 -15.09
N LEU A 17 12.66 5.18 -14.24
CA LEU A 17 13.04 3.82 -14.63
C LEU A 17 12.08 3.25 -15.68
N GLN A 18 12.49 2.18 -16.37
CA GLN A 18 11.70 1.59 -17.45
C GLN A 18 10.30 1.15 -16.99
N ASP A 19 10.18 0.67 -15.75
CA ASP A 19 8.94 0.21 -15.12
C ASP A 19 8.10 1.34 -14.52
N GLU A 20 8.62 2.56 -14.46
CA GLU A 20 7.86 3.76 -14.06
C GLU A 20 7.14 4.43 -15.25
N ALA A 21 7.54 4.13 -16.48
CA ALA A 21 6.98 4.67 -17.71
C ALA A 21 5.80 3.82 -18.25
N PRO A 22 4.89 4.39 -19.07
CA PRO A 22 4.81 5.81 -19.43
C PRO A 22 4.00 6.64 -18.43
N ALA A 23 4.26 7.94 -18.42
CA ALA A 23 3.39 8.91 -17.76
C ALA A 23 2.04 8.97 -18.50
N ARG A 24 0.94 8.76 -17.77
CA ARG A 24 -0.41 8.75 -18.35
C ARG A 24 -1.47 9.33 -17.41
N PRO A 25 -2.55 9.95 -17.94
CA PRO A 25 -3.65 10.40 -17.11
C PRO A 25 -4.40 9.20 -16.53
N VAL A 26 -4.68 9.26 -15.22
CA VAL A 26 -5.50 8.29 -14.48
C VAL A 26 -6.55 9.05 -13.69
N GLU A 27 -7.80 8.65 -13.85
CA GLU A 27 -8.94 9.16 -13.08
C GLU A 27 -9.27 8.19 -11.95
N ILE A 28 -9.47 8.72 -10.75
CA ILE A 28 -9.84 7.95 -9.56
C ILE A 28 -11.01 8.59 -8.83
N SER A 29 -11.84 7.74 -8.23
CA SER A 29 -12.84 8.17 -7.25
C SER A 29 -12.18 8.61 -5.94
N GLY A 30 -12.88 9.44 -5.15
CA GLY A 30 -12.43 9.80 -3.81
C GLY A 30 -12.40 8.59 -2.87
N PHE A 31 -11.40 8.53 -1.99
CA PHE A 31 -11.16 7.38 -1.12
C PHE A 31 -10.45 7.78 0.18
N TRP A 32 -10.49 6.88 1.17
CA TRP A 32 -9.72 7.02 2.40
C TRP A 32 -8.39 6.28 2.27
N ILE A 33 -7.31 6.92 2.73
CA ILE A 33 -5.99 6.28 2.87
C ILE A 33 -5.43 6.55 4.26
N ASP A 34 -4.68 5.60 4.83
CA ASP A 34 -3.98 5.87 6.08
C ASP A 34 -2.85 6.88 5.88
N LYS A 35 -2.72 7.78 6.87
CA LYS A 35 -1.69 8.83 6.86
C LYS A 35 -0.30 8.26 7.16
N TYR A 36 -0.26 7.11 7.84
CA TYR A 36 0.95 6.43 8.28
C TYR A 36 0.86 4.96 7.89
N GLU A 37 2.01 4.34 7.68
CA GLU A 37 2.10 2.89 7.46
C GLU A 37 1.57 2.13 8.68
N VAL A 38 1.16 0.87 8.46
CA VAL A 38 0.79 -0.02 9.56
C VAL A 38 2.01 -0.28 10.41
N THR A 39 1.95 0.14 11.67
CA THR A 39 3.03 -0.04 12.64
C THR A 39 3.05 -1.44 13.23
N ASN A 40 4.20 -1.84 13.79
CA ASN A 40 4.33 -3.11 14.51
C ASN A 40 3.32 -3.25 15.66
N SER A 41 3.01 -2.16 16.37
CA SER A 41 2.04 -2.21 17.48
C SER A 41 0.61 -2.44 16.98
N GLN A 42 0.23 -1.81 15.86
CA GLN A 42 -1.08 -2.02 15.24
C GLN A 42 -1.21 -3.43 14.67
N PHE A 43 -0.19 -3.91 13.95
CA PHE A 43 -0.20 -5.27 13.43
C PHE A 43 -0.23 -6.31 14.55
N LYS A 44 0.50 -6.07 15.66
CA LYS A 44 0.44 -6.93 16.84
C LYS A 44 -0.96 -6.98 17.44
N GLN A 45 -1.66 -5.86 17.57
CA GLN A 45 -3.05 -5.85 18.06
C GLN A 45 -3.95 -6.73 17.19
N PHE A 46 -3.77 -6.69 15.87
CA PHE A 46 -4.48 -7.56 14.94
C PHE A 46 -4.14 -9.05 15.17
N VAL A 47 -2.86 -9.40 15.30
CA VAL A 47 -2.42 -10.77 15.56
C VAL A 47 -2.98 -11.29 16.89
N ASP A 48 -2.88 -10.50 17.96
CA ASP A 48 -3.38 -10.88 19.29
C ASP A 48 -4.90 -11.12 19.29
N ALA A 49 -5.65 -10.34 18.51
CA ALA A 49 -7.11 -10.44 18.42
C ALA A 49 -7.59 -11.63 17.55
N THR A 50 -6.77 -12.08 16.59
CA THR A 50 -7.20 -13.04 15.56
C THR A 50 -6.39 -14.33 15.53
N ALA A 51 -5.30 -14.41 16.30
CA ALA A 51 -4.29 -15.46 16.23
C ALA A 51 -3.74 -15.67 14.80
N TYR A 52 -3.63 -14.59 14.02
CA TYR A 52 -3.17 -14.68 12.62
C TYR A 52 -1.70 -15.08 12.52
N ALA A 53 -1.43 -16.18 11.82
CA ALA A 53 -0.09 -16.55 11.37
C ALA A 53 0.16 -15.99 9.96
N THR A 54 1.23 -15.20 9.80
CA THR A 54 1.67 -14.62 8.53
C THR A 54 2.12 -15.68 7.52
N GLY A 55 2.29 -15.28 6.26
CA GLY A 55 2.89 -16.17 5.25
C GLY A 55 4.29 -16.63 5.65
N ALA A 56 5.12 -15.73 6.21
CA ALA A 56 6.47 -16.05 6.62
C ALA A 56 6.52 -17.12 7.72
N GLU A 57 5.61 -17.07 8.70
CA GLU A 57 5.53 -18.09 9.75
C GLU A 57 5.06 -19.45 9.23
N ARG A 58 4.18 -19.47 8.21
CA ARG A 58 3.67 -20.71 7.63
C ARG A 58 4.68 -21.40 6.73
N PHE A 59 5.47 -20.64 5.97
CA PHE A 59 6.45 -21.16 5.03
C PHE A 59 7.86 -21.28 5.63
N GLY A 60 8.12 -20.61 6.75
CA GLY A 60 9.40 -20.63 7.46
C GLY A 60 10.47 -19.72 6.87
N ASP A 61 10.12 -18.87 5.90
CA ASP A 61 11.02 -17.91 5.25
C ASP A 61 10.27 -16.67 4.76
N SER A 62 11.00 -15.60 4.50
CA SER A 62 10.49 -14.37 3.88
C SER A 62 11.46 -13.90 2.81
N MET A 63 10.95 -13.25 1.76
CA MET A 63 11.84 -12.66 0.75
C MET A 63 12.49 -11.40 1.33
N VAL A 64 13.82 -11.34 1.23
CA VAL A 64 14.66 -10.18 1.56
C VAL A 64 15.37 -9.66 0.32
#